data_AF-F5HMG4-F1
#
_entry.id   AF-F5HMG4-F1
#
_cell.length_a   1.000
_cell.length_b   1.000
_cell.length_c   1.000
_cell.angle_alpha   90.00
_cell.angle_beta   90.00
_cell.angle_gamma   90.00
#
_symmetry.space_group_name_H-M   'P 1'
#
loop_
_entity.id
_entity.type
_entity.pdbx_description
1 polymer ?
#
loop_
_entity_poly.entity_id
_entity_poly.type
_entity_poly.pdbx_seq_one_letter_code
_entity_poly.pdbx_strand_id
1 'polypeptide(L)'
;IEEHPNEEPKYHCQHGPRECQLNILHGCILKKLPPKKAFSVVACLMKNFRTSFEQCMEGHESFQSSVVNCSQGQQGAKLFKEFANETDNVHRPLPFVPTIVADEPYDYYDQNDWLQHFDRKFRERFEAKFVIQL
;
A
#
# COMPACT_ATOMS: atom_id res chain seq x y z
N ILE A 1 15.30 -0.21 -4.12
CA ILE A 1 15.56 -1.57 -4.66
C ILE A 1 16.90 -1.47 -5.35
N GLU A 2 17.84 -2.33 -4.99
CA GLU A 2 19.09 -2.46 -5.74
C GLU A 2 18.89 -3.57 -6.76
N GLU A 3 19.01 -3.22 -8.04
CA GLU A 3 18.90 -4.15 -9.17
C GLU A 3 20.25 -4.18 -9.88
N HIS A 4 20.97 -5.30 -9.75
CA HIS A 4 22.20 -5.55 -10.50
C HIS A 4 21.97 -6.66 -11.52
N PRO A 5 22.57 -6.57 -12.72
CA PRO A 5 22.48 -7.65 -13.71
C PRO A 5 22.94 -8.98 -13.10
N ASN A 6 22.13 -10.03 -13.26
CA ASN A 6 22.38 -11.39 -12.75
C ASN A 6 22.40 -11.55 -11.21
N GLU A 7 21.93 -10.56 -10.45
CA GLU A 7 21.70 -10.71 -9.00
C GLU A 7 20.21 -10.70 -8.68
N GLU A 8 19.83 -11.34 -7.57
CA GLU A 8 18.48 -11.18 -7.02
C GLU A 8 18.28 -9.74 -6.53
N PRO A 9 17.11 -9.12 -6.77
CA PRO A 9 16.82 -7.77 -6.29
C PRO A 9 16.94 -7.67 -4.77
N LYS A 10 17.65 -6.64 -4.29
CA LYS A 10 17.75 -6.36 -2.85
C LYS A 10 16.76 -5.27 -2.46
N TYR A 11 15.97 -5.55 -1.42
CA TYR A 11 14.97 -4.66 -0.87
C TYR A 11 15.45 -4.09 0.46
N HIS A 12 15.34 -2.77 0.60
CA HIS A 12 15.69 -2.07 1.84
C HIS A 12 14.44 -1.39 2.36
N CYS A 13 14.02 -1.77 3.57
CA CYS A 13 12.89 -1.19 4.28
C CYS A 13 13.34 -0.86 5.71
N GLN A 14 12.71 0.15 6.33
CA GLN A 14 13.15 0.73 7.61
C GLN A 14 13.09 -0.29 8.77
N HIS A 15 12.16 -1.24 8.69
CA HIS A 15 11.94 -2.30 9.67
C HIS A 15 12.52 -3.66 9.20
N GLY A 16 13.43 -3.65 8.24
CA GLY A 16 14.17 -4.83 7.79
C GLY A 16 13.42 -5.73 6.79
N PRO A 17 13.93 -6.95 6.51
CA PRO A 17 13.45 -7.79 5.40
C PRO A 17 11.97 -8.19 5.51
N ARG A 18 11.46 -8.37 6.74
CA ARG A 18 10.07 -8.75 6.96
C ARG A 18 9.09 -7.69 6.48
N GLU A 19 9.39 -6.41 6.69
CA GLU A 19 8.57 -5.31 6.15
C GLU A 19 8.56 -5.34 4.62
N CYS A 20 9.71 -5.56 3.98
CA CYS A 20 9.76 -5.67 2.53
C CYS A 20 8.92 -6.85 2.01
N GLN A 21 8.99 -8.01 2.66
CA GLN A 21 8.19 -9.19 2.30
C GLN A 21 6.69 -8.90 2.43
N LEU A 22 6.27 -8.23 3.51
CA LEU A 22 4.86 -7.84 3.72
C LEU A 22 4.40 -6.78 2.73
N ASN A 23 5.24 -5.81 2.37
CA ASN A 23 4.93 -4.81 1.35
C ASN A 23 4.73 -5.44 -0.03
N ILE A 24 5.58 -6.42 -0.40
CA ILE A 24 5.41 -7.21 -1.63
C ILE A 24 4.08 -8.00 -1.57
N LEU A 25 3.79 -8.64 -0.44
CA LEU A 25 2.55 -9.39 -0.22
C LEU A 25 1.31 -8.49 -0.36
N HIS A 26 1.30 -7.33 0.29
CA HIS A 26 0.23 -6.33 0.17
C HIS A 26 0.03 -5.89 -1.28
N GLY A 27 1.11 -5.61 -2.00
CA GLY A 27 1.05 -5.27 -3.43
C GLY A 27 0.41 -6.37 -4.28
N CYS A 28 0.75 -7.63 -4.01
CA CYS A 28 0.15 -8.78 -4.67
C CYS A 28 -1.34 -8.97 -4.30
N ILE A 29 -1.74 -8.69 -3.05
CA ILE A 29 -3.15 -8.70 -2.65
C ILE A 29 -3.94 -7.65 -3.45
N LEU A 30 -3.43 -6.42 -3.53
CA LEU A 30 -4.03 -5.34 -4.33
C LEU A 30 -4.14 -5.70 -5.81
N LYS A 31 -3.16 -6.45 -6.35
CA LYS A 31 -3.17 -6.87 -7.74
C LYS A 31 -4.14 -8.02 -8.05
N LYS A 32 -4.33 -8.96 -7.10
CA LYS A 32 -5.04 -10.22 -7.35
C LYS A 32 -6.50 -10.20 -6.92
N LEU A 33 -6.85 -9.42 -5.90
CA LEU A 33 -8.21 -9.36 -5.39
C LEU A 33 -8.96 -8.14 -5.96
N PRO A 34 -10.29 -8.21 -6.11
CA PRO A 34 -11.12 -7.04 -6.34
C PRO A 34 -10.88 -5.97 -5.25
N PRO A 35 -10.91 -4.66 -5.57
CA PRO A 35 -10.48 -3.60 -4.66
C PRO A 35 -11.09 -3.65 -3.25
N LYS A 36 -12.40 -3.88 -3.14
CA LYS A 36 -13.08 -3.99 -1.84
C LYS A 36 -12.55 -5.14 -0.98
N LYS A 37 -12.31 -6.31 -1.59
CA LYS A 37 -11.77 -7.49 -0.89
C LYS A 37 -10.30 -7.26 -0.53
N ALA A 38 -9.51 -6.76 -1.48
CA ALA A 38 -8.10 -6.45 -1.25
C ALA A 38 -7.92 -5.49 -0.07
N PHE A 39 -8.74 -4.44 0.01
CA PHE A 39 -8.71 -3.47 1.10
C PHE A 39 -8.99 -4.13 2.45
N SER A 40 -10.00 -4.99 2.56
CA SER A 40 -10.31 -5.73 3.79
C SER A 40 -9.15 -6.64 4.24
N VAL A 41 -8.52 -7.34 3.30
CA VAL A 41 -7.37 -8.23 3.61
C VAL A 41 -6.16 -7.40 4.08
N VAL A 42 -5.80 -6.34 3.36
CA VAL A 42 -4.67 -5.47 3.74
C VAL A 42 -4.93 -4.81 5.09
N ALA A 43 -6.15 -4.31 5.34
CA ALA A 43 -6.52 -3.72 6.63
C ALA A 43 -6.41 -4.73 7.78
N CYS A 44 -6.78 -6.00 7.55
CA CYS A 44 -6.58 -7.07 8.53
C CYS A 44 -5.08 -7.27 8.84
N LEU A 45 -4.23 -7.36 7.82
CA LEU A 45 -2.78 -7.55 7.99
C LEU A 45 -2.08 -6.36 8.66
N MET A 46 -2.56 -5.14 8.39
CA MET A 46 -2.04 -3.91 9.00
C MET A 46 -2.54 -3.68 10.43
N LYS A 47 -3.53 -4.44 10.92
CA LYS A 47 -4.14 -4.23 12.24
C LYS A 47 -3.15 -4.37 13.39
N ASN A 48 -2.27 -5.36 13.33
CA ASN A 48 -1.14 -5.56 14.23
C ASN A 48 -0.28 -6.76 13.76
N PHE A 49 0.90 -6.91 14.37
CA PHE A 49 1.86 -7.98 14.09
C PHE A 49 1.41 -9.41 14.47
N ARG A 50 0.22 -9.59 15.06
CA ARG A 50 -0.30 -10.92 15.46
C ARG A 50 -1.22 -11.55 14.41
N THR A 51 -1.63 -10.78 13.40
CA THR A 51 -2.43 -11.32 12.30
C THR A 51 -1.56 -12.11 11.33
N SER A 52 -2.12 -13.16 10.73
CA SER A 52 -1.44 -13.96 9.71
C SER A 52 -2.13 -13.82 8.35
N PHE A 53 -1.40 -14.13 7.28
CA PHE A 53 -1.96 -14.14 5.93
C PHE A 53 -3.14 -15.09 5.81
N GLU A 54 -3.03 -16.28 6.39
CA GLU A 54 -4.08 -17.30 6.39
C GLU A 54 -5.35 -16.78 7.08
N GLN A 55 -5.20 -16.18 8.26
CA GLN A 55 -6.32 -15.59 9.00
C GLN A 55 -7.00 -14.48 8.20
N CYS A 56 -6.23 -13.57 7.59
CA CYS A 56 -6.79 -12.45 6.85
C CYS A 56 -7.36 -12.84 5.47
N MET A 57 -7.07 -14.05 5.00
CA MET A 57 -7.57 -14.59 3.74
C MET A 57 -8.77 -15.54 3.90
N GLU A 58 -9.29 -15.71 5.12
CA GLU A 58 -10.51 -16.48 5.37
C GLU A 58 -11.69 -15.92 4.56
N GLY A 59 -12.37 -16.78 3.79
CA GLY A 59 -13.40 -16.40 2.81
C GLY A 59 -12.86 -15.88 1.47
N HIS A 60 -11.54 -15.90 1.27
CA HIS A 60 -10.84 -15.49 0.04
C HIS A 60 -9.83 -16.56 -0.46
N GLU A 61 -10.04 -17.83 -0.09
CA GLU A 61 -9.14 -18.95 -0.33
C GLU A 61 -8.81 -19.14 -1.81
N SER A 62 -9.77 -18.89 -2.70
CA SER A 62 -9.58 -18.98 -4.16
C SER A 62 -8.47 -18.06 -4.69
N PHE A 63 -8.08 -17.02 -3.95
CA PHE A 63 -7.02 -16.09 -4.34
C PHE A 63 -5.66 -16.43 -3.71
N GLN A 64 -5.61 -17.22 -2.63
CA GLN A 64 -4.41 -17.44 -1.83
C GLN A 64 -3.21 -17.89 -2.68
N SER A 65 -3.35 -18.96 -3.46
CA SER A 65 -2.24 -19.48 -4.29
C SER A 65 -1.77 -18.43 -5.30
N SER A 66 -2.67 -17.64 -5.88
CA SER A 66 -2.32 -16.60 -6.84
C SER A 66 -1.55 -15.42 -6.21
N VAL A 67 -1.86 -15.10 -4.95
CA VAL A 67 -1.18 -14.07 -4.17
C VAL A 67 0.21 -14.55 -3.75
N VAL A 68 0.31 -15.77 -3.22
CA VAL A 68 1.58 -16.37 -2.79
C VAL A 68 2.55 -16.50 -3.97
N ASN A 69 2.08 -17.02 -5.11
CA ASN A 69 2.89 -17.14 -6.32
C ASN A 69 3.34 -15.76 -6.84
N CYS A 70 2.49 -14.73 -6.70
CA CYS A 70 2.86 -13.36 -7.04
C CYS A 70 3.96 -12.84 -6.11
N SER A 71 3.81 -13.01 -4.79
CA SER A 71 4.73 -12.43 -3.82
C SER A 71 6.11 -13.09 -3.81
N GLN A 72 6.18 -14.36 -4.26
CA GLN A 72 7.43 -15.11 -4.37
C GLN A 72 8.08 -15.00 -5.76
N GLY A 73 7.40 -14.38 -6.73
CA GLY A 73 7.83 -14.32 -8.12
C GLY A 73 8.21 -12.93 -8.60
N GLN A 74 8.63 -12.86 -9.88
CA GLN A 74 9.01 -11.60 -10.54
C GLN A 74 7.89 -10.56 -10.56
N GLN A 75 6.62 -10.98 -10.50
CA GLN A 75 5.49 -10.06 -10.44
C GLN A 75 5.48 -9.24 -9.14
N GLY A 76 5.77 -9.85 -7.99
CA GLY A 76 5.89 -9.14 -6.72
C GLY A 76 7.04 -8.13 -6.74
N ALA A 77 8.18 -8.52 -7.30
CA ALA A 77 9.33 -7.63 -7.48
C ALA A 77 8.98 -6.39 -8.33
N LYS A 78 8.29 -6.63 -9.46
CA LYS A 78 7.83 -5.56 -10.36
C LYS A 78 6.87 -4.61 -9.66
N LEU A 79 5.87 -5.14 -8.95
CA LEU A 79 4.90 -4.33 -8.20
C LEU A 79 5.56 -3.49 -7.11
N PHE A 80 6.52 -4.06 -6.38
CA PHE A 80 7.25 -3.31 -5.35
C PHE A 80 8.01 -2.12 -5.95
N LYS A 81 8.59 -2.28 -7.14
CA LYS A 81 9.22 -1.18 -7.89
C LYS A 81 8.23 -0.14 -8.39
N GLU A 82 7.10 -0.57 -8.93
CA GLU A 82 6.02 0.32 -9.38
C GLU A 82 5.54 1.19 -8.21
N PHE A 83 5.23 0.60 -7.05
CA PHE A 83 4.79 1.35 -5.87
C PHE A 83 5.89 2.22 -5.26
N ALA A 84 7.16 1.83 -5.33
CA ALA A 84 8.27 2.70 -4.94
C ALA A 84 8.31 3.96 -5.81
N ASN A 85 8.19 3.81 -7.14
CA ASN A 85 8.15 4.94 -8.06
C ASN A 85 6.90 5.82 -7.84
N GLU A 86 5.73 5.24 -7.59
CA GLU A 86 4.52 5.99 -7.24
C GLU A 86 4.71 6.79 -5.94
N THR A 87 5.35 6.21 -4.94
CA THR A 87 5.69 6.90 -3.69
C THR A 87 6.63 8.09 -3.95
N ASP A 88 7.61 7.92 -4.82
CA ASP A 88 8.56 8.98 -5.19
C ASP A 88 7.91 10.12 -5.99
N ASN A 89 6.87 9.81 -6.78
CA ASN A 89 6.08 10.81 -7.51
C ASN A 89 5.24 11.67 -6.56
N VAL A 90 4.81 11.12 -5.42
CA VAL A 90 4.10 11.90 -4.38
C VAL A 90 5.03 12.94 -3.75
N HIS A 91 6.19 12.51 -3.26
CA HIS A 91 7.28 13.37 -2.75
C HIS A 91 8.56 12.55 -2.52
N ARG A 92 9.73 13.04 -2.96
CA ARG A 92 11.03 12.38 -2.76
C ARG A 92 12.06 13.28 -2.05
N PRO A 93 12.61 12.87 -0.89
CA PRO A 93 12.21 11.73 -0.07
C PRO A 93 10.86 11.99 0.61
N LEU A 94 10.05 10.95 0.82
CA LEU A 94 8.81 11.07 1.59
C LEU A 94 9.16 11.46 3.05
N PRO A 95 8.56 12.53 3.63
CA PRO A 95 9.00 13.04 4.91
C PRO A 95 8.64 12.12 6.10
N PHE A 96 7.52 11.39 6.02
CA PHE A 96 7.11 10.40 7.02
C PHE A 96 6.02 9.46 6.48
N VAL A 97 5.71 8.39 7.23
CA VAL A 97 4.56 7.51 6.98
C VAL A 97 3.69 7.40 8.25
N PRO A 98 2.35 7.23 8.13
CA PRO A 98 1.56 7.26 6.89
C PRO A 98 1.44 8.67 6.31
N THR A 99 1.49 8.78 4.97
CA THR A 99 1.24 10.03 4.22
C THR A 99 -0.08 9.91 3.47
N ILE A 100 -0.93 10.94 3.52
CA ILE A 100 -2.23 10.98 2.84
C ILE A 100 -2.25 12.15 1.87
N VAL A 101 -2.54 11.88 0.59
CA VAL A 101 -2.59 12.91 -0.46
C VAL A 101 -3.92 12.84 -1.19
N ALA A 102 -4.51 14.00 -1.47
CA ALA A 102 -5.68 14.14 -2.32
C ALA A 102 -5.36 15.08 -3.48
N ASP A 103 -5.47 14.55 -4.71
CA ASP A 103 -5.27 15.24 -5.99
C ASP A 103 -3.85 15.70 -6.33
N GLU A 104 -2.86 15.45 -5.47
CA GLU A 104 -1.45 15.83 -5.65
C GLU A 104 -1.21 17.35 -5.88
N PRO A 105 -0.01 17.88 -5.59
CA PRO A 105 1.12 17.24 -4.92
C PRO A 105 0.89 17.05 -3.41
N TYR A 106 1.83 16.39 -2.74
CA TYR A 106 1.88 16.35 -1.28
C TYR A 106 1.90 17.76 -0.68
N ASP A 107 0.98 18.05 0.24
CA ASP A 107 0.97 19.27 1.03
C ASP A 107 1.27 18.93 2.50
N TYR A 108 2.37 19.50 3.00
CA TYR A 108 2.87 19.31 4.36
C TYR A 108 1.92 19.86 5.43
N TYR A 109 1.31 21.03 5.18
CA TYR A 109 0.44 21.70 6.15
C TYR A 109 -0.90 20.96 6.28
N ASP A 110 -1.33 20.32 5.19
CA ASP A 110 -2.56 19.54 5.15
C ASP A 110 -2.47 18.17 5.83
N GLN A 111 -1.26 17.62 6.02
CA GLN A 111 -1.12 16.28 6.56
C GLN A 111 -1.69 16.11 7.96
N ASN A 112 -1.46 17.06 8.87
CA ASN A 112 -1.98 16.95 10.22
C ASN A 112 -3.51 16.90 10.23
N ASP A 113 -4.15 17.67 9.35
CA ASP A 113 -5.60 17.68 9.19
C ASP A 113 -6.10 16.38 8.55
N TRP A 114 -5.38 15.82 7.55
CA TRP A 114 -5.69 14.48 7.02
C TRP A 114 -5.63 13.40 8.09
N LEU A 115 -4.61 13.43 8.95
CA LEU A 115 -4.39 12.40 9.99
C LEU A 115 -5.39 12.51 11.14
N GLN A 116 -5.73 13.73 11.58
CA GLN A 116 -6.57 13.96 12.75
C GLN A 116 -8.06 14.10 12.41
N HIS A 117 -8.38 14.50 11.19
CA HIS A 117 -9.73 14.90 10.79
C HIS A 117 -10.14 14.34 9.41
N PHE A 118 -9.73 13.09 9.12
CA PHE A 118 -9.94 12.44 7.83
C PHE A 118 -11.36 12.59 7.27
N ASP A 119 -12.40 12.23 8.04
CA ASP A 119 -13.78 12.23 7.56
C ASP A 119 -14.25 13.64 7.15
N ARG A 120 -13.95 14.64 7.99
CA ARG A 120 -14.27 16.04 7.69
C ARG A 120 -13.54 16.50 6.44
N LYS A 121 -12.23 16.29 6.38
CA LYS A 121 -11.37 16.76 5.29
C LYS A 121 -11.70 16.06 3.97
N PHE A 122 -11.99 14.75 4.01
CA PHE A 122 -12.46 13.99 2.85
C PHE A 122 -13.75 14.56 2.30
N ARG A 123 -14.75 14.81 3.16
CA ARG A 123 -16.02 15.41 2.74
C ARG A 123 -15.79 16.77 2.10
N GLU A 124 -15.10 17.69 2.79
CA GLU A 124 -14.82 19.04 2.27
C GLU A 124 -14.15 18.99 0.89
N ARG A 125 -13.16 18.09 0.72
CA ARG A 125 -12.45 17.91 -0.55
C ARG A 125 -13.34 17.31 -1.64
N PHE A 126 -14.14 16.30 -1.29
CA PHE A 126 -15.06 15.64 -2.21
C PHE A 126 -16.13 16.61 -2.71
N GLU A 127 -16.78 17.33 -1.81
CA GLU A 127 -17.84 18.27 -2.14
C GLU A 127 -17.33 19.42 -3.00
N ALA A 128 -16.14 19.95 -2.68
CA ALA A 128 -15.48 20.98 -3.48
C ALA A 128 -15.10 20.50 -4.89
N LYS A 129 -14.67 19.24 -5.03
CA LYS A 129 -14.24 18.67 -6.32
C LYS A 129 -15.40 18.30 -7.23
N PHE A 130 -16.43 17.67 -6.68
CA PHE A 130 -17.55 17.13 -7.47
C PHE A 130 -18.78 18.04 -7.48
N VAL A 131 -18.81 19.10 -6.67
CA VAL A 131 -19.92 20.04 -6.56
C VAL A 131 -21.23 19.32 -6.16
N ILE A 132 -21.11 18.37 -5.24
CA ILE A 132 -22.19 17.53 -4.68
C ILE A 132 -22.01 17.49 -3.17
N GLN A 133 -23.10 17.53 -2.39
CA GLN A 133 -23.07 17.32 -0.94
C GLN A 133 -23.24 15.84 -0.57
N LEU A 134 -22.48 15.37 0.42
CA LEU A 134 -22.52 14.00 0.93
C LEU A 134 -23.40 13.85 2.16
#